data_AF-A0A918Y8B6-F1
#
_entry.id   AF-A0A918Y8B6-F1
#
_cell.length_a   1.000
_cell.length_b   1.000
_cell.length_c   1.000
_cell.angle_alpha   90.00
_cell.angle_beta   90.00
_cell.angle_gamma   90.00
#
_symmetry.space_group_name_H-M   'P 1'
#
loop_
_entity.id
_entity.type
_entity.pdbx_description
1 polymer ?
#
loop_
_entity_poly.entity_id
_entity_poly.type
_entity_poly.pdbx_seq_one_letter_code
_entity_poly.pdbx_strand_id
1 'polypeptide(L)'
;MAGSNGKQKTVRGMLLSLGVTALAAGSAYLFIPHDDHAPDLKRVDYRVELLTARRAAAYPVAAPQGLPDTWKATSVRYQADQNDRWHLGFQDPEGQYVAVEQSTQDRADFIDDASQGAQATKVTQKIDGKTWTRYTGGRYDALVLKGPKGSTTVVAGTASFDRLTAMAQALKTS
;
A
#
# COMPACT_ATOMS: atom_id res chain seq x y z
N MET A 1 24.15 -59.21 38.96
CA MET A 1 22.71 -59.06 38.63
C MET A 1 22.51 -57.66 38.05
N ALA A 2 21.95 -57.59 36.85
CA ALA A 2 22.00 -56.45 35.93
C ALA A 2 21.25 -55.19 36.42
N GLY A 3 21.80 -54.02 36.10
CA GLY A 3 21.19 -52.72 36.35
C GLY A 3 20.10 -52.38 35.33
N SER A 4 18.93 -51.94 35.80
CA SER A 4 17.84 -51.43 34.96
C SER A 4 17.31 -50.09 35.48
N ASN A 5 18.15 -49.05 35.53
CA ASN A 5 17.71 -47.70 35.95
C ASN A 5 18.02 -46.58 34.94
N GLY A 6 18.57 -46.90 33.76
CA GLY A 6 18.96 -45.90 32.76
C GLY A 6 17.80 -45.36 31.92
N LYS A 7 16.93 -46.26 31.41
CA LYS A 7 15.89 -45.90 30.42
C LYS A 7 14.79 -44.98 30.98
N GLN A 8 14.35 -45.17 32.23
CA GLN A 8 13.32 -44.32 32.84
C GLN A 8 13.82 -42.91 33.14
N LYS A 9 15.11 -42.72 33.46
CA LYS A 9 15.70 -41.39 33.65
C LYS A 9 15.76 -40.61 32.33
N THR A 10 16.05 -41.27 31.21
CA THR A 10 16.08 -40.64 29.89
C THR A 10 14.69 -40.19 29.43
N VAL A 11 13.67 -41.04 29.57
CA VAL A 11 12.29 -40.69 29.19
C VAL A 11 11.73 -39.58 30.08
N ARG A 12 11.96 -39.66 31.40
CA ARG A 12 11.54 -38.62 32.34
C ARG A 12 12.26 -37.29 32.09
N GLY A 13 13.54 -37.34 31.71
CA GLY A 13 14.31 -36.16 31.30
C GLY A 13 13.80 -35.54 29.99
N MET A 14 13.46 -36.36 28.99
CA MET A 14 12.88 -35.89 27.72
C MET A 14 11.48 -35.27 27.90
N LEU A 15 10.64 -35.85 28.75
CA LEU A 15 9.32 -35.29 29.06
C LEU A 15 9.43 -33.97 29.84
N LEU A 16 10.39 -33.86 30.76
CA LEU A 16 10.69 -32.62 31.47
C LEU A 16 11.22 -31.53 30.52
N SER A 17 12.13 -31.87 29.61
CA SER A 17 12.62 -30.91 28.62
C SER A 17 11.53 -30.47 27.65
N LEU A 18 10.64 -31.39 27.22
CA LEU A 18 9.49 -31.05 26.38
C LEU A 18 8.53 -30.11 27.11
N GLY A 19 8.26 -30.36 28.39
CA GLY A 19 7.42 -29.50 29.22
C GLY A 19 8.01 -28.10 29.38
N VAL A 20 9.32 -27.98 29.62
CA VAL A 20 10.00 -26.68 29.73
C VAL A 20 9.95 -25.91 28.41
N THR A 21 10.22 -26.58 27.28
CA THR A 21 10.16 -25.93 25.96
C THR A 21 8.73 -25.52 25.59
N ALA A 22 7.73 -26.34 25.91
CA ALA A 22 6.33 -26.01 25.67
C ALA A 22 5.85 -24.84 26.55
N LEU A 23 6.29 -24.78 27.81
CA LEU A 23 6.03 -23.64 28.70
C LEU A 23 6.69 -22.37 28.19
N ALA A 24 7.93 -22.45 27.72
CA ALA A 24 8.62 -21.30 27.13
C ALA A 24 7.91 -20.82 25.85
N ALA A 25 7.54 -21.74 24.96
CA ALA A 25 6.79 -21.42 23.74
C ALA A 25 5.40 -20.86 24.03
N GLY A 26 4.68 -21.44 24.99
CA GLY A 26 3.36 -20.96 25.42
C GLY A 26 3.44 -19.59 26.10
N SER A 27 4.47 -19.36 26.90
CA SER A 27 4.72 -18.04 27.50
C SER A 27 5.01 -17.00 26.41
N ALA A 28 5.92 -17.31 25.48
CA ALA A 28 6.20 -16.43 24.34
C ALA A 28 4.94 -16.16 23.51
N TYR A 29 4.11 -17.18 23.29
CA TYR A 29 2.83 -17.05 22.58
C TYR A 29 1.86 -16.11 23.31
N LEU A 30 1.73 -16.21 24.64
CA LEU A 30 0.89 -15.32 25.44
C LEU A 30 1.38 -13.86 25.44
N PHE A 31 2.69 -13.64 25.26
CA PHE A 31 3.29 -12.30 25.19
C PHE A 31 3.35 -11.72 23.77
N ILE A 32 3.12 -12.53 22.73
CA ILE A 32 2.91 -12.05 21.36
C ILE A 32 1.44 -11.63 21.26
N PRO A 33 1.14 -10.33 21.03
CA PRO A 33 -0.24 -9.90 20.84
C PRO A 33 -0.82 -10.64 19.63
N HIS A 34 -1.78 -11.52 19.89
CA HIS A 34 -2.60 -12.18 18.87
C HIS A 34 -3.87 -11.36 18.68
N ASP A 35 -3.68 -10.13 18.20
CA ASP A 35 -4.82 -9.35 17.73
C ASP A 35 -5.17 -9.88 16.33
N ASP A 36 -6.21 -10.71 16.23
CA ASP A 36 -6.80 -11.20 14.97
C ASP A 36 -7.47 -10.08 14.14
N HIS A 37 -7.28 -8.83 14.56
CA HIS A 37 -7.77 -7.65 13.86
C HIS A 37 -6.59 -7.00 13.15
N ALA A 38 -6.70 -6.88 11.81
CA ALA A 38 -5.78 -6.07 11.03
C ALA A 38 -5.59 -4.72 11.75
N PRO A 39 -4.35 -4.30 12.03
CA PRO A 39 -4.08 -3.13 12.84
C PRO A 39 -4.90 -1.96 12.29
N ASP A 40 -5.64 -1.26 13.15
CA ASP A 40 -6.44 -0.11 12.74
C ASP A 40 -5.48 0.95 12.20
N LEU A 41 -5.32 0.96 10.87
CA LEU A 41 -4.40 1.87 10.20
C LEU A 41 -4.83 3.29 10.55
N LYS A 42 -3.96 3.99 11.28
CA LYS A 42 -4.18 5.37 11.69
C LYS A 42 -4.46 6.20 10.44
N ARG A 43 -5.71 6.64 10.29
CA ARG A 43 -6.12 7.51 9.19
C ARG A 43 -5.32 8.81 9.27
N VAL A 44 -4.61 9.13 8.20
CA VAL A 44 -3.87 10.38 8.07
C VAL A 44 -4.80 11.44 7.48
N ASP A 45 -4.88 12.61 8.11
CA ASP A 45 -5.50 13.78 7.48
C ASP A 45 -4.49 14.36 6.48
N TYR A 46 -4.88 14.46 5.22
CA TYR A 46 -4.06 14.95 4.12
C TYR A 46 -4.47 16.34 3.62
N ARG A 47 -5.43 17.00 4.28
CA ARG A 47 -5.99 18.27 3.81
C ARG A 47 -4.95 19.40 3.78
N VAL A 48 -4.10 19.48 4.80
CA VAL A 48 -3.09 20.55 4.92
C VAL A 48 -2.03 20.38 3.83
N GLU A 49 -1.55 19.17 3.63
CA GLU A 49 -0.58 18.80 2.61
C GLU A 49 -1.16 18.99 1.21
N LEU A 50 -2.41 18.61 0.99
CA LEU A 50 -3.11 18.83 -0.28
C LEU A 50 -3.24 20.32 -0.61
N LEU A 51 -3.63 21.15 0.35
CA LEU A 51 -3.71 22.61 0.15
C LEU A 51 -2.34 23.21 -0.16
N THR A 52 -1.29 22.72 0.51
CA THR A 52 0.09 23.14 0.26
C THR A 52 0.54 22.73 -1.13
N ALA A 53 0.35 21.46 -1.50
CA ALA A 53 0.69 20.93 -2.82
C ALA A 53 -0.05 21.66 -3.94
N ARG A 54 -1.36 21.90 -3.80
CA ARG A 54 -2.17 22.63 -4.80
C ARG A 54 -1.71 24.07 -5.03
N ARG A 55 -1.09 24.71 -4.03
CA ARG A 55 -0.53 26.06 -4.16
C ARG A 55 0.87 26.06 -4.76
N ALA A 56 1.67 25.03 -4.46
CA ALA A 56 3.08 24.99 -4.82
C ALA A 56 3.36 24.29 -6.16
N ALA A 57 2.61 23.24 -6.49
CA ALA A 57 2.89 22.40 -7.65
C ALA A 57 2.64 23.12 -8.97
N ALA A 58 3.46 22.84 -9.97
CA ALA A 58 3.28 23.38 -11.31
C ALA A 58 1.97 22.90 -11.97
N TYR A 59 1.39 21.78 -11.52
CA TYR A 59 0.23 21.11 -12.12
C TYR A 59 -0.97 21.01 -11.14
N PRO A 60 -2.19 20.78 -11.66
CA PRO A 60 -3.37 20.58 -10.82
C PRO A 60 -3.28 19.26 -10.02
N VAL A 61 -3.00 19.36 -8.72
CA VAL A 61 -2.87 18.21 -7.81
C VAL A 61 -4.23 17.55 -7.57
N ALA A 62 -4.28 16.24 -7.82
CA ALA A 62 -5.46 15.40 -7.71
C ALA A 62 -5.52 14.70 -6.34
N ALA A 63 -6.69 14.75 -5.73
CA ALA A 63 -7.03 13.98 -4.54
C ALA A 63 -8.46 13.46 -4.65
N PRO A 64 -8.78 12.31 -4.04
CA PRO A 64 -10.12 11.77 -4.10
C PRO A 64 -11.12 12.62 -3.30
N GLN A 65 -12.33 12.76 -3.81
CA GLN A 65 -13.47 13.37 -3.13
C GLN A 65 -14.67 12.43 -3.20
N GLY A 66 -15.43 12.32 -2.09
CA GLY A 66 -16.63 11.48 -2.04
C GLY A 66 -16.36 9.97 -1.95
N LEU A 67 -15.13 9.54 -1.63
CA LEU A 67 -14.88 8.14 -1.29
C LEU A 67 -15.57 7.79 0.05
N PRO A 68 -16.14 6.58 0.19
CA PRO A 68 -16.68 6.10 1.45
C PRO A 68 -15.60 6.01 2.54
N ASP A 69 -16.00 6.13 3.81
CA ASP A 69 -15.10 6.09 4.98
C ASP A 69 -14.30 4.78 5.11
N THR A 70 -14.74 3.72 4.43
CA THR A 70 -14.01 2.44 4.33
C THR A 70 -12.66 2.58 3.64
N TRP A 71 -12.46 3.64 2.83
CA TRP A 71 -11.15 4.00 2.30
C TRP A 71 -10.37 4.80 3.35
N LYS A 72 -9.22 4.28 3.75
CA LYS A 72 -8.38 4.89 4.79
C LYS A 72 -7.14 5.48 4.15
N ALA A 73 -6.96 6.80 4.24
CA ALA A 73 -5.69 7.42 3.85
C ALA A 73 -4.59 6.98 4.84
N THR A 74 -3.51 6.40 4.32
CA THR A 74 -2.42 5.82 5.12
C THR A 74 -1.13 6.64 5.06
N SER A 75 -0.94 7.40 3.98
CA SER A 75 0.26 8.21 3.78
C SER A 75 -0.05 9.42 2.89
N VAL A 76 0.60 10.54 3.18
CA VAL A 76 0.58 11.74 2.33
C VAL A 76 1.98 12.34 2.30
N ARG A 77 2.41 12.79 1.13
CA ARG A 77 3.69 13.50 0.98
C ARG A 77 3.66 14.40 -0.25
N TYR A 78 4.23 15.59 -0.09
CA TYR A 78 4.53 16.50 -1.20
C TYR A 78 6.01 16.87 -1.18
N GLN A 79 6.68 16.81 -2.31
CA GLN A 79 8.13 17.04 -2.46
C GLN A 79 8.37 17.98 -3.66
N ALA A 80 8.40 19.29 -3.38
CA ALA A 80 8.58 20.33 -4.41
C ALA A 80 9.96 20.24 -5.10
N ASP A 81 10.99 19.87 -4.35
CA ASP A 81 12.37 19.71 -4.81
C ASP A 81 12.59 18.45 -5.67
N GLN A 82 11.63 17.51 -5.67
CA GLN A 82 11.68 16.28 -6.43
C GLN A 82 10.63 16.25 -7.54
N ASN A 83 10.73 17.20 -8.47
CA ASN A 83 9.83 17.31 -9.62
C ASN A 83 8.35 17.44 -9.22
N ASP A 84 8.09 18.29 -8.21
CA ASP A 84 6.76 18.52 -7.63
C ASP A 84 6.04 17.20 -7.30
N ARG A 85 6.71 16.21 -6.69
CA ARG A 85 6.11 14.89 -6.46
C ARG A 85 5.01 14.95 -5.41
N TRP A 86 3.83 14.50 -5.80
CA TRP A 86 2.67 14.29 -4.94
C TRP A 86 2.44 12.80 -4.74
N HIS A 87 2.29 12.40 -3.48
CA HIS A 87 1.99 11.03 -3.07
C HIS A 87 0.84 11.05 -2.08
N LEU A 88 -0.17 10.22 -2.35
CA LEU A 88 -1.27 9.99 -1.44
C LEU A 88 -1.66 8.51 -1.46
N GLY A 89 -1.35 7.80 -0.36
CA GLY A 89 -1.63 6.38 -0.18
C GLY A 89 -2.93 6.14 0.58
N PHE A 90 -3.62 5.09 0.17
CA PHE A 90 -4.84 4.58 0.77
C PHE A 90 -4.78 3.07 0.97
N GLN A 91 -5.53 2.62 1.95
CA GLN A 91 -6.02 1.27 2.03
C GLN A 91 -7.49 1.24 1.58
N ASP A 92 -7.82 0.29 0.71
CA ASP A 92 -9.18 0.02 0.26
C ASP A 92 -9.98 -0.81 1.29
N PRO A 93 -11.29 -1.04 1.07
CA PRO A 93 -12.13 -1.80 2.00
C PRO A 93 -11.72 -3.27 2.17
N GLU A 94 -10.95 -3.83 1.23
CA GLU A 94 -10.44 -5.21 1.24
C GLU A 94 -9.03 -5.28 1.82
N GLY A 95 -8.50 -4.18 2.35
CA GLY A 95 -7.18 -4.10 2.94
C GLY A 95 -6.06 -3.92 1.92
N GLN A 96 -6.37 -3.76 0.63
CA GLN A 96 -5.40 -3.59 -0.44
C GLN A 96 -4.89 -2.16 -0.53
N TYR A 97 -3.65 -2.02 -1.00
CA TYR A 97 -3.01 -0.72 -1.13
C TYR A 97 -3.37 -0.06 -2.46
N VAL A 98 -3.65 1.25 -2.42
CA VAL A 98 -3.86 2.12 -3.59
C VAL A 98 -3.18 3.46 -3.35
N ALA A 99 -2.31 3.88 -4.25
CA ALA A 99 -1.63 5.16 -4.22
C ALA A 99 -2.04 6.03 -5.40
N VAL A 100 -2.13 7.33 -5.15
CA VAL A 100 -2.22 8.38 -6.16
C VAL A 100 -0.88 9.09 -6.18
N GLU A 101 -0.17 8.95 -7.28
CA GLU A 101 1.15 9.53 -7.52
C GLU A 101 1.03 10.56 -8.65
N GLN A 102 1.59 11.75 -8.45
CA GLN A 102 1.75 12.74 -9.52
C GLN A 102 3.13 13.38 -9.50
N SER A 103 3.67 13.67 -10.68
CA SER A 103 4.96 14.37 -10.81
C SER A 103 5.14 14.95 -12.22
N THR A 104 6.07 15.88 -12.36
CA THR A 104 6.60 16.40 -13.64
C THR A 104 7.90 15.72 -14.08
N GLN A 105 8.36 14.69 -13.37
CA GLN A 105 9.52 13.88 -13.77
C GLN A 105 9.31 13.26 -15.17
N ASP A 106 10.41 12.80 -15.79
CA ASP A 106 10.30 11.95 -16.97
C ASP A 106 9.28 10.84 -16.76
N ARG A 107 8.42 10.67 -17.76
CA ARG A 107 7.21 9.86 -17.63
C ARG A 107 7.53 8.38 -17.56
N ALA A 108 8.52 7.89 -18.30
CA ALA A 108 8.86 6.48 -18.27
C ALA A 108 9.40 6.11 -16.88
N ASP A 109 10.36 6.90 -16.39
CA ASP A 109 10.99 6.69 -15.08
C ASP A 109 9.97 6.82 -13.94
N PHE A 110 9.09 7.82 -14.01
CA PHE A 110 8.08 8.03 -12.97
C PHE A 110 7.05 6.91 -12.92
N ILE A 111 6.60 6.40 -14.07
CA ILE A 111 5.67 5.27 -14.11
C ILE A 111 6.34 4.01 -13.57
N ASP A 112 7.59 3.76 -13.96
CA ASP A 112 8.36 2.62 -13.46
C ASP A 112 8.49 2.65 -11.94
N ASP A 113 8.85 3.79 -11.36
CA ASP A 113 8.95 3.96 -9.90
C ASP A 113 7.58 3.86 -9.20
N ALA A 114 6.56 4.58 -9.68
CA ALA A 114 5.23 4.59 -9.05
C ALA A 114 4.52 3.22 -9.11
N SER A 115 4.70 2.49 -10.20
CA SER A 115 4.12 1.15 -10.39
C SER A 115 5.05 0.01 -9.95
N GLN A 116 6.30 0.35 -9.58
CA GLN A 116 7.34 -0.59 -9.20
C GLN A 116 7.55 -1.66 -10.29
N GLY A 117 7.84 -1.19 -11.52
CA GLY A 117 8.23 -2.03 -12.66
C GLY A 117 7.10 -2.44 -13.62
N ALA A 118 5.93 -1.82 -13.58
CA ALA A 118 4.83 -2.21 -14.46
C ALA A 118 4.99 -1.67 -15.88
N GLN A 119 4.52 -2.44 -16.86
CA GLN A 119 4.63 -2.11 -18.27
C GLN A 119 3.28 -1.76 -18.89
N ALA A 120 3.30 -0.86 -19.86
CA ALA A 120 2.11 -0.42 -20.57
C ALA A 120 1.44 -1.59 -21.29
N THR A 121 0.14 -1.77 -21.05
CA THR A 121 -0.67 -2.71 -21.83
C THR A 121 -1.29 -2.00 -23.05
N LYS A 122 -1.92 -2.79 -23.92
CA LYS A 122 -2.76 -2.26 -25.02
C LYS A 122 -4.13 -1.79 -24.54
N VAL A 123 -4.47 -1.98 -23.26
CA VAL A 123 -5.78 -1.68 -22.70
C VAL A 123 -5.81 -0.23 -22.21
N THR A 124 -6.78 0.52 -22.71
CA THR A 124 -7.11 1.85 -22.23
C THR A 124 -8.55 1.88 -21.75
N GLN A 125 -8.85 2.78 -20.82
CA GLN A 125 -10.20 2.97 -20.31
C GLN A 125 -10.49 4.45 -20.09
N LYS A 126 -11.73 4.86 -20.34
CA LYS A 126 -12.17 6.24 -20.16
C LYS A 126 -12.79 6.40 -18.77
N ILE A 127 -12.21 7.27 -17.95
CA ILE A 127 -12.66 7.56 -16.58
C ILE A 127 -12.80 9.08 -16.47
N ASP A 128 -13.98 9.57 -16.08
CA ASP A 128 -14.29 11.01 -15.95
C ASP A 128 -13.87 11.83 -17.19
N GLY A 129 -14.12 11.27 -18.38
CA GLY A 129 -13.78 11.92 -19.65
C GLY A 129 -12.30 11.82 -20.06
N LYS A 130 -11.43 11.29 -19.20
CA LYS A 130 -9.99 11.17 -19.42
C LYS A 130 -9.61 9.74 -19.80
N THR A 131 -8.64 9.58 -20.69
CA THR A 131 -8.15 8.26 -21.12
C THR A 131 -7.00 7.82 -20.24
N TRP A 132 -7.19 6.70 -19.56
CA TRP A 132 -6.19 6.04 -18.71
C TRP A 132 -5.68 4.80 -19.43
N THR A 133 -4.37 4.57 -19.35
CA THR A 133 -3.73 3.35 -19.85
C THR A 133 -3.46 2.41 -18.69
N ARG A 134 -3.78 1.12 -18.85
CA ARG A 134 -3.46 0.10 -17.85
C ARG A 134 -2.00 -0.35 -17.97
N TYR A 135 -1.34 -0.47 -16.84
CA TYR A 135 0.02 -0.97 -16.68
C TYR A 135 -0.01 -2.17 -15.73
N THR A 136 0.74 -3.23 -16.03
CA THR A 136 0.78 -4.48 -15.25
C THR A 136 2.15 -5.15 -15.32
N GLY A 137 2.35 -6.25 -14.58
CA GLY A 137 3.57 -7.04 -14.59
C GLY A 137 4.68 -6.53 -13.64
N GLY A 138 4.45 -5.41 -12.97
CA GLY A 138 5.28 -4.92 -11.86
C GLY A 138 4.78 -5.42 -10.51
N ARG A 139 5.31 -4.85 -9.42
CA ARG A 139 4.77 -5.11 -8.07
C ARG A 139 3.36 -4.53 -7.89
N TYR A 140 3.05 -3.44 -8.58
CA TYR A 140 1.73 -2.82 -8.56
C TYR A 140 1.12 -2.75 -9.95
N ASP A 141 -0.16 -3.08 -10.05
CA ASP A 141 -0.95 -2.70 -11.21
C ASP A 141 -1.21 -1.19 -11.17
N ALA A 142 -1.29 -0.57 -12.33
CA ALA A 142 -1.42 0.88 -12.42
C ALA A 142 -2.34 1.38 -13.53
N LEU A 143 -3.01 2.49 -13.25
CA LEU A 143 -3.69 3.32 -14.22
C LEU A 143 -2.90 4.60 -14.40
N VAL A 144 -2.46 4.85 -15.62
CA VAL A 144 -1.65 6.01 -15.96
C VAL A 144 -2.45 7.00 -16.80
N LEU A 145 -2.43 8.26 -16.38
CA LEU A 145 -2.99 9.40 -17.09
C LEU A 145 -1.89 10.42 -17.37
N LYS A 146 -1.81 10.85 -18.63
CA LYS A 146 -0.98 12.00 -19.03
C LYS A 146 -1.73 13.27 -18.67
N GLY A 147 -1.15 14.06 -17.77
CA GLY A 147 -1.72 15.31 -17.27
C GLY A 147 -1.26 16.55 -18.04
N PRO A 148 -1.87 17.71 -17.76
CA PRO A 148 -1.44 18.98 -18.33
C PRO A 148 -0.07 19.40 -17.79
N LYS A 149 0.58 20.35 -18.47
CA LYS A 149 1.88 20.92 -18.05
C LYS A 149 2.98 19.86 -17.85
N GLY A 150 2.93 18.79 -18.65
CA GLY A 150 3.91 17.72 -18.60
C GLY A 150 3.72 16.70 -17.48
N SER A 151 2.76 16.89 -16.56
CA SER A 151 2.61 16.00 -15.41
C SER A 151 2.11 14.60 -15.80
N THR A 152 2.41 13.63 -14.96
CA THR A 152 1.87 12.27 -15.06
C THR A 152 1.11 11.96 -13.78
N THR A 153 -0.07 11.38 -13.90
CA THR A 153 -0.83 10.84 -12.76
C THR A 153 -0.85 9.33 -12.86
N VAL A 154 -0.45 8.65 -11.80
CA VAL A 154 -0.45 7.20 -11.70
C VAL A 154 -1.29 6.82 -10.50
N VAL A 155 -2.33 6.00 -10.73
CA VAL A 155 -3.05 5.33 -9.65
C VAL A 155 -2.56 3.89 -9.62
N ALA A 156 -1.72 3.54 -8.65
CA ALA A 156 -1.04 2.25 -8.59
C ALA A 156 -1.29 1.55 -7.26
N GLY A 157 -1.30 0.21 -7.24
CA GLY A 157 -1.38 -0.52 -5.99
C GLY A 157 -1.48 -2.03 -6.15
N THR A 158 -1.75 -2.70 -5.04
CA THR A 158 -2.05 -4.15 -5.03
C THR A 158 -3.53 -4.43 -5.25
N ALA A 159 -4.38 -3.40 -5.17
CA ALA A 159 -5.80 -3.54 -5.39
C ALA A 159 -6.12 -3.86 -6.85
N SER A 160 -7.28 -4.47 -7.09
CA SER A 160 -7.75 -4.80 -8.44
C SER A 160 -7.94 -3.57 -9.31
N PHE A 161 -7.91 -3.73 -10.64
CA PHE A 161 -8.19 -2.62 -11.57
C PHE A 161 -9.54 -1.93 -11.32
N ASP A 162 -10.55 -2.64 -10.80
CA ASP A 162 -11.84 -2.05 -10.45
C ASP A 162 -11.70 -1.08 -9.26
N ARG A 163 -10.89 -1.43 -8.26
CA ARG A 163 -10.57 -0.56 -7.12
C ARG A 163 -9.70 0.62 -7.53
N LEU A 164 -8.70 0.40 -8.39
CA LEU A 164 -7.90 1.49 -8.98
C LEU A 164 -8.80 2.44 -9.80
N THR A 165 -9.77 1.89 -10.52
CA THR A 165 -10.75 2.67 -11.30
C THR A 165 -11.65 3.50 -10.39
N ALA A 166 -12.15 2.93 -9.29
CA ALA A 166 -12.96 3.64 -8.31
C ALA A 166 -12.18 4.82 -7.68
N MET A 167 -10.90 4.62 -7.33
CA MET A 167 -10.02 5.69 -6.88
C MET A 167 -9.87 6.78 -7.96
N ALA A 168 -9.57 6.38 -9.19
CA ALA A 168 -9.39 7.31 -10.31
C ALA A 168 -10.65 8.14 -10.62
N GLN A 169 -11.85 7.56 -10.48
CA GLN A 169 -13.14 8.26 -10.61
C GLN A 169 -13.36 9.32 -9.53
N ALA A 170 -12.87 9.06 -8.31
CA ALA A 170 -13.01 10.01 -7.21
C ALA A 170 -12.07 11.22 -7.32
N LEU A 171 -11.05 11.17 -8.18
CA LEU A 171 -10.03 12.22 -8.25
C LEU A 171 -10.58 13.55 -8.74
N LYS A 172 -10.39 14.59 -7.92
CA LYS A 172 -10.68 16.00 -8.25
C LYS A 172 -9.45 16.87 -8.02
N THR A 173 -9.29 17.86 -8.89
CA THR A 173 -8.13 18.78 -8.90
C THR A 173 -8.43 20.18 -8.37
N SER A 174 -9.68 20.45 -8.02
CA SER A 174 -10.17 21.71 -7.44
C SER A 174 -10.59 21.53 -5.99
#